data_AF-A0AAW0IE13-F1
#
_entry.id   AF-A0AAW0IE13-F1
#
_cell.length_a   1.000
_cell.length_b   1.000
_cell.length_c   1.000
_cell.angle_alpha   90.00
_cell.angle_beta   90.00
_cell.angle_gamma   90.00
#
_symmetry.space_group_name_H-M   'P 1'
#
loop_
_entity.id
_entity.type
_entity.pdbx_description
1 polymer ?
#
loop_
_entity_poly.entity_id
_entity_poly.type
_entity_poly.pdbx_seq_one_letter_code
_entity_poly.pdbx_strand_id
1 'polypeptide(L)'
;MTENNYSVTDEFILVGFSDHPDLKTFLFLVFSVIYLVTTVGNLGLVVLIYRERRLHTPMYIFLGNLALMDALCSCVVTPKMLENFFSVEKKMSLFECMAQFYFFCLAETADCFLLAAMAYDRYVAICNPLQYHTMMSMKLCLQMITGTYIAGNLHSIIHILASHCAEVGFGVMNSSQDYSMGYSS
;
A
#
# COMPACT_ATOMS: atom_id res chain seq x y z
N MET A 1 -22.08 32.54 28.63
CA MET A 1 -21.79 32.86 27.22
C MET A 1 -20.68 31.91 26.82
N THR A 2 -21.03 30.80 26.17
CA THR A 2 -20.13 29.69 25.85
C THR A 2 -19.44 29.98 24.51
N GLU A 3 -18.12 30.14 24.56
CA GLU A 3 -17.25 30.24 23.38
C GLU A 3 -17.32 28.94 22.57
N ASN A 4 -17.66 29.07 21.29
CA ASN A 4 -17.58 27.99 20.32
C ASN A 4 -16.14 27.87 19.81
N ASN A 5 -15.53 26.70 20.00
CA ASN A 5 -14.28 26.32 19.38
C ASN A 5 -14.52 26.05 17.89
N TYR A 6 -13.96 26.88 17.01
CA TYR A 6 -13.92 26.62 15.58
C TYR A 6 -12.82 25.59 15.29
N SER A 7 -13.18 24.32 15.31
CA SER A 7 -12.37 23.26 14.71
C SER A 7 -12.60 23.31 13.19
N VAL A 8 -11.63 23.87 12.47
CA VAL A 8 -11.54 23.73 11.01
C VAL A 8 -11.46 22.25 10.71
N THR A 9 -12.57 21.69 10.24
CA THR A 9 -12.66 20.30 9.81
C THR A 9 -12.30 20.32 8.33
N ASP A 10 -11.06 19.97 8.00
CA ASP A 10 -10.63 19.77 6.61
C ASP A 10 -11.31 18.50 6.08
N GLU A 11 -12.57 18.64 5.68
CA GLU A 11 -13.37 17.55 5.13
C GLU A 11 -12.94 17.32 3.68
N PHE A 12 -12.05 16.35 3.47
CA PHE A 12 -11.81 15.76 2.15
C PHE A 12 -13.01 14.91 1.73
N ILE A 13 -14.11 15.58 1.37
CA ILE A 13 -15.24 14.93 0.71
C ILE A 13 -14.80 14.59 -0.70
N LEU A 14 -14.80 13.30 -1.05
CA LEU A 14 -14.76 12.86 -2.45
C LEU A 14 -16.11 13.27 -3.11
N VAL A 15 -16.25 14.56 -3.45
CA VAL A 15 -17.48 15.24 -3.92
C VAL A 15 -17.97 14.68 -5.26
N GLY A 16 -17.10 14.05 -6.05
CA GLY A 16 -17.40 13.68 -7.43
C GLY A 16 -18.41 12.54 -7.67
N PHE A 17 -18.84 11.79 -6.64
CA PHE A 17 -19.69 10.59 -6.82
C PHE A 17 -21.07 10.63 -6.14
N SER A 18 -21.40 11.71 -5.41
CA SER A 18 -22.67 11.79 -4.66
C SER A 18 -23.92 11.91 -5.55
N ASP A 19 -23.78 12.32 -6.82
CA ASP A 19 -24.93 12.64 -7.66
C ASP A 19 -25.55 11.43 -8.38
N HIS A 20 -24.88 10.27 -8.46
CA HIS A 20 -25.33 9.14 -9.29
C HIS A 20 -25.29 7.79 -8.50
N PRO A 21 -26.40 7.37 -7.86
CA PRO A 21 -26.45 6.15 -7.04
C PRO A 21 -26.18 4.85 -7.83
N ASP A 22 -26.46 4.84 -9.14
CA ASP A 22 -26.20 3.69 -10.00
C ASP A 22 -24.69 3.45 -10.22
N LEU A 23 -23.91 4.54 -10.37
CA LEU A 23 -22.46 4.47 -10.56
C LEU A 23 -21.75 3.96 -9.30
N LYS A 24 -22.24 4.37 -8.13
CA LYS A 24 -21.77 3.92 -6.82
C LYS A 24 -21.97 2.40 -6.64
N THR A 25 -23.16 1.91 -6.98
CA THR A 25 -23.48 0.47 -6.95
C THR A 25 -22.61 -0.33 -7.91
N PHE A 26 -22.41 0.20 -9.13
CA PHE A 26 -21.54 -0.42 -10.12
C PHE A 26 -20.08 -0.52 -9.65
N LEU A 27 -19.51 0.57 -9.13
CA LEU A 27 -18.15 0.60 -8.60
C LEU A 27 -17.99 -0.38 -7.43
N PHE A 28 -18.94 -0.41 -6.50
CA PHE A 28 -18.93 -1.37 -5.39
C PHE A 28 -18.84 -2.81 -5.89
N LEU A 29 -19.66 -3.18 -6.87
CA LEU A 29 -19.66 -4.52 -7.46
C LEU A 29 -18.31 -4.82 -8.14
N VAL A 30 -17.78 -3.89 -8.92
CA VAL A 30 -16.48 -4.04 -9.59
C VAL A 30 -15.34 -4.22 -8.58
N PHE A 31 -15.23 -3.35 -7.58
CA PHE A 31 -14.19 -3.43 -6.55
C PHE A 31 -14.32 -4.70 -5.69
N SER A 32 -15.55 -5.15 -5.40
CA SER A 32 -15.78 -6.39 -4.67
C SER A 32 -15.36 -7.62 -5.46
N VAL A 33 -15.65 -7.66 -6.78
CA VAL A 33 -15.20 -8.76 -7.66
C VAL A 33 -13.68 -8.79 -7.76
N ILE A 34 -13.04 -7.63 -7.98
CA ILE A 34 -11.57 -7.53 -8.04
C ILE A 34 -10.96 -8.01 -6.72
N TYR A 35 -11.51 -7.58 -5.57
CA TYR A 35 -11.06 -8.03 -4.26
C TYR A 35 -11.12 -9.55 -4.12
N LEU A 36 -12.26 -10.17 -4.40
CA LEU A 36 -12.41 -11.61 -4.27
C LEU A 36 -11.44 -12.37 -5.18
N VAL A 37 -11.31 -11.95 -6.43
CA VAL A 37 -10.40 -12.58 -7.39
C VAL A 37 -8.95 -12.45 -6.93
N THR A 38 -8.51 -11.24 -6.57
CA THR A 38 -7.13 -10.98 -6.14
C THR A 38 -6.80 -11.71 -4.85
N THR A 39 -7.65 -11.64 -3.83
CA THR A 39 -7.41 -12.28 -2.53
C THR A 39 -7.43 -13.79 -2.65
N VAL A 40 -8.43 -14.38 -3.31
CA VAL A 40 -8.50 -15.85 -3.48
C VAL A 40 -7.37 -16.36 -4.37
N GLY A 41 -7.06 -15.66 -5.46
CA GLY A 41 -5.98 -16.02 -6.37
C GLY A 41 -4.62 -16.01 -5.70
N ASN A 42 -4.28 -14.92 -5.00
CA ASN A 42 -2.99 -14.77 -4.35
C ASN A 42 -2.83 -15.67 -3.12
N LEU A 43 -3.86 -15.79 -2.26
CA LEU A 43 -3.81 -16.75 -1.15
C LEU A 43 -3.73 -18.19 -1.65
N GLY A 44 -4.47 -18.52 -2.72
CA GLY A 44 -4.40 -19.82 -3.37
C GLY A 44 -2.99 -20.12 -3.87
N LEU A 45 -2.31 -19.15 -4.48
CA LEU A 45 -0.94 -19.28 -4.96
C LEU A 45 0.04 -19.50 -3.79
N VAL A 46 -0.07 -18.74 -2.71
CA VAL A 46 0.75 -18.90 -1.50
C VAL A 46 0.57 -20.30 -0.91
N VAL A 47 -0.68 -20.75 -0.75
CA VAL A 47 -1.00 -22.09 -0.24
C VAL A 47 -0.44 -23.18 -1.15
N LEU A 48 -0.54 -23.01 -2.48
CA LEU A 48 -0.02 -23.97 -3.45
C LEU A 48 1.50 -24.11 -3.34
N ILE A 49 2.22 -22.99 -3.28
CA ILE A 49 3.69 -22.96 -3.14
C ILE A 49 4.11 -23.63 -1.82
N TYR A 50 3.40 -23.37 -0.73
CA TYR A 50 3.73 -23.96 0.58
C TYR A 50 3.46 -25.47 0.65
N ARG A 51 2.41 -25.95 -0.03
CA ARG A 51 2.03 -27.38 -0.01
C ARG A 51 2.93 -28.24 -0.90
N GLU A 52 3.36 -27.73 -2.05
CA GLU A 52 4.11 -28.50 -3.03
C GLU A 52 5.61 -28.24 -2.90
N ARG A 53 6.34 -29.19 -2.31
CA ARG A 53 7.81 -29.06 -2.11
C ARG A 53 8.59 -28.90 -3.40
N ARG A 54 8.07 -29.38 -4.54
CA ARG A 54 8.72 -29.21 -5.86
C ARG A 54 8.75 -27.75 -6.31
N LEU A 55 7.87 -26.89 -5.77
CA LEU A 55 7.86 -25.46 -6.01
C LEU A 55 8.81 -24.68 -5.10
N HIS A 56 9.59 -25.31 -4.22
CA HIS A 56 10.59 -24.59 -3.40
C HIS A 56 11.86 -24.20 -4.18
N THR A 57 11.68 -23.55 -5.32
CA THR A 57 12.76 -22.88 -6.07
C THR A 57 12.77 -21.37 -5.76
N PRO A 58 13.91 -20.67 -5.90
CA PRO A 58 14.01 -19.24 -5.58
C PRO A 58 12.93 -18.37 -6.22
N MET A 59 12.61 -18.62 -7.50
CA MET A 59 11.57 -17.88 -8.20
C MET A 59 10.19 -18.02 -7.55
N TYR A 60 9.76 -19.23 -7.22
CA TYR A 60 8.44 -19.43 -6.60
C TYR A 60 8.39 -18.87 -5.17
N ILE A 61 9.52 -18.82 -4.46
CA ILE A 61 9.58 -18.14 -3.18
C ILE A 61 9.36 -16.63 -3.36
N PHE A 62 10.00 -15.99 -4.35
CA PHE A 62 9.69 -14.58 -4.66
C PHE A 62 8.23 -14.38 -5.04
N LEU A 63 7.69 -15.26 -5.89
CA LEU A 63 6.30 -15.23 -6.32
C LEU A 63 5.32 -15.37 -5.14
N GLY A 64 5.66 -16.21 -4.16
CA GLY A 64 4.88 -16.36 -2.93
C GLY A 64 4.91 -15.10 -2.05
N ASN A 65 6.07 -14.43 -1.94
CA ASN A 65 6.17 -13.16 -1.22
C ASN A 65 5.41 -12.03 -1.93
N LEU A 66 5.44 -12.02 -3.27
CA LEU A 66 4.68 -11.08 -4.10
C LEU A 66 3.18 -11.26 -3.88
N ALA A 67 2.68 -12.50 -4.01
CA ALA A 67 1.29 -12.82 -3.78
C ALA A 67 0.84 -12.51 -2.34
N LEU A 68 1.71 -12.72 -1.35
CA LEU A 68 1.43 -12.35 0.03
C LEU A 68 1.26 -10.83 0.19
N MET A 69 2.14 -10.02 -0.43
CA MET A 69 2.05 -8.56 -0.38
C MET A 69 0.81 -8.04 -1.10
N ASP A 70 0.48 -8.58 -2.27
CA ASP A 70 -0.75 -8.26 -3.00
C ASP A 70 -2.01 -8.55 -2.18
N ALA A 71 -2.04 -9.72 -1.52
CA ALA A 71 -3.18 -10.12 -0.68
C ALA A 71 -3.30 -9.22 0.55
N LEU A 72 -2.19 -8.86 1.20
CA LEU A 72 -2.17 -7.95 2.35
C LEU A 72 -2.63 -6.54 1.95
N CYS A 73 -2.09 -5.99 0.86
CA CYS A 73 -2.46 -4.67 0.35
C CYS A 73 -3.95 -4.61 -0.01
N SER A 74 -4.45 -5.62 -0.73
CA SER A 74 -5.88 -5.73 -1.08
C SER A 74 -6.78 -5.81 0.17
N CYS A 75 -6.37 -6.55 1.19
CA CYS A 75 -7.11 -6.67 2.45
C CYS A 75 -7.11 -5.41 3.32
N VAL A 76 -6.11 -4.53 3.18
CA VAL A 76 -6.05 -3.27 3.93
C VAL A 76 -6.82 -2.15 3.21
N VAL A 77 -6.68 -2.07 1.88
CA VAL A 77 -7.21 -0.96 1.07
C VAL A 77 -8.68 -1.20 0.70
N THR A 78 -9.01 -2.37 0.15
CA THR A 78 -10.33 -2.61 -0.44
C THR A 78 -11.50 -2.62 0.55
N PRO A 79 -11.47 -3.26 1.73
CA PRO A 79 -12.63 -3.26 2.63
C PRO A 79 -12.98 -1.86 3.13
N LYS A 80 -11.96 -1.01 3.34
CA LYS A 80 -12.15 0.39 3.74
C LYS A 80 -12.65 1.26 2.60
N MET A 81 -12.19 1.04 1.37
CA MET A 81 -12.78 1.67 0.19
C MET A 81 -14.27 1.26 0.01
N LEU A 82 -14.60 -0.01 0.26
CA LEU A 82 -15.96 -0.54 0.19
C LEU A 82 -16.87 0.07 1.28
N GLU A 83 -16.37 0.20 2.50
CA GLU A 83 -17.05 0.89 3.62
C GLU A 83 -17.35 2.36 3.30
N ASN A 84 -16.37 3.06 2.70
CA ASN A 84 -16.51 4.46 2.28
C ASN A 84 -17.55 4.69 1.20
N PHE A 85 -17.94 3.66 0.42
CA PHE A 85 -19.09 3.81 -0.46
C PHE A 85 -20.38 3.91 0.36
N PHE A 86 -20.65 3.03 1.33
CA PHE A 86 -21.94 3.02 2.01
C PHE A 86 -22.09 4.04 3.16
N SER A 87 -20.99 4.53 3.73
CA SER A 87 -21.07 5.50 4.83
C SER A 87 -21.43 6.91 4.36
N VAL A 88 -22.44 7.51 4.99
CA VAL A 88 -22.88 8.90 4.77
C VAL A 88 -21.92 9.89 5.45
N GLU A 89 -21.25 9.47 6.52
CA GLU A 89 -20.16 10.19 7.18
C GLU A 89 -18.83 9.51 6.81
N LYS A 90 -18.09 10.07 5.85
CA LYS A 90 -16.76 9.60 5.40
C LYS A 90 -15.67 9.95 6.44
N LYS A 91 -15.83 9.51 7.69
CA LYS A 91 -14.88 9.79 8.77
C LYS A 91 -13.78 8.75 8.80
N MET A 92 -12.79 8.91 7.94
CA MET A 92 -11.53 8.18 8.05
C MET A 92 -10.62 8.93 9.03
N SER A 93 -10.09 8.24 10.05
CA SER A 93 -9.11 8.89 10.94
C SER A 93 -7.78 9.09 10.22
N LEU A 94 -7.04 10.16 10.57
CA LEU A 94 -5.69 10.37 10.04
C LEU A 94 -4.77 9.16 10.27
N PHE A 95 -4.94 8.47 11.41
CA PHE A 95 -4.20 7.25 11.70
C PHE A 95 -4.52 6.13 10.70
N GLU A 96 -5.79 5.91 10.37
CA GLU A 96 -6.18 4.92 9.37
C GLU A 96 -5.67 5.29 7.97
N CYS A 97 -5.71 6.57 7.60
CA CYS A 97 -5.18 7.06 6.32
C CYS A 97 -3.67 6.82 6.20
N MET A 98 -2.90 7.20 7.23
CA MET A 98 -1.47 6.96 7.29
C MET A 98 -1.14 5.46 7.26
N ALA A 99 -1.92 4.63 7.96
CA ALA A 99 -1.74 3.18 7.93
C ALA A 99 -1.99 2.59 6.54
N GLN A 100 -3.07 2.98 5.85
CA GLN A 100 -3.33 2.52 4.49
C GLN A 100 -2.23 2.93 3.52
N PHE A 101 -1.82 4.19 3.58
CA PHE A 101 -0.74 4.71 2.74
C PHE A 101 0.58 4.00 3.01
N TYR A 102 0.89 3.72 4.28
CA TYR A 102 2.04 2.91 4.68
C TYR A 102 2.04 1.53 4.00
N PHE A 103 0.94 0.78 4.13
CA PHE A 103 0.85 -0.56 3.54
C PHE A 103 0.89 -0.52 2.02
N PHE A 104 0.32 0.51 1.40
CA PHE A 104 0.36 0.71 -0.04
C PHE A 104 1.80 0.93 -0.54
N CYS A 105 2.53 1.89 0.04
CA CYS A 105 3.93 2.14 -0.31
C CYS A 105 4.83 0.92 -0.05
N LEU A 106 4.58 0.21 1.05
CA LEU A 106 5.33 -0.99 1.39
C LEU A 106 5.12 -2.09 0.34
N ALA A 107 3.87 -2.33 -0.06
CA ALA A 107 3.53 -3.33 -1.06
C ALA A 107 4.12 -2.95 -2.43
N GLU A 108 3.89 -1.74 -2.93
CA GLU A 108 4.41 -1.29 -4.23
C GLU A 108 5.94 -1.41 -4.31
N THR A 109 6.63 -0.96 -3.26
CA THR A 109 8.09 -1.05 -3.19
C THR A 109 8.54 -2.52 -3.15
N ALA A 110 7.85 -3.34 -2.37
CA ALA A 110 8.15 -4.77 -2.28
C ALA A 110 7.96 -5.47 -3.62
N ASP A 111 6.87 -5.19 -4.32
CA ASP A 111 6.53 -5.78 -5.60
C ASP A 111 7.57 -5.43 -6.66
N CYS A 112 8.00 -4.16 -6.73
CA CYS A 112 9.04 -3.73 -7.64
C CYS A 112 10.36 -4.47 -7.42
N PHE A 113 10.80 -4.59 -6.17
CA PHE A 113 12.04 -5.30 -5.85
C PHE A 113 11.92 -6.82 -6.05
N LEU A 114 10.78 -7.42 -5.75
CA LEU A 114 10.54 -8.86 -6.00
C LEU A 114 10.48 -9.15 -7.50
N LEU A 115 9.82 -8.31 -8.30
CA LEU A 115 9.83 -8.39 -9.76
C LEU A 115 11.25 -8.27 -10.32
N ALA A 116 12.05 -7.34 -9.81
CA ALA A 116 13.45 -7.21 -10.19
C ALA A 116 14.28 -8.45 -9.81
N ALA A 117 14.06 -9.01 -8.61
CA ALA A 117 14.73 -10.24 -8.17
C ALA A 117 14.35 -11.46 -9.03
N MET A 118 13.08 -11.57 -9.44
CA MET A 118 12.61 -12.61 -10.37
C MET A 118 13.20 -12.43 -11.77
N ALA A 119 13.30 -11.19 -12.26
CA ALA A 119 13.95 -10.88 -13.53
C ALA A 119 15.45 -11.24 -13.47
N TYR A 120 16.11 -10.96 -12.36
CA TYR A 120 17.50 -11.34 -12.12
C TYR A 120 17.69 -12.86 -12.07
N ASP A 121 16.84 -13.60 -11.35
CA ASP A 121 16.84 -15.07 -11.33
C ASP A 121 16.77 -15.65 -12.74
N ARG A 122 15.81 -15.17 -13.55
CA ARG A 122 15.62 -15.60 -14.94
C ARG A 122 16.80 -15.24 -15.83
N TYR A 123 17.38 -14.06 -15.64
CA TYR A 123 18.57 -13.62 -16.37
C TYR A 123 19.76 -14.55 -16.09
N VAL A 124 20.06 -14.84 -14.82
CA VAL A 124 21.19 -15.73 -14.47
C VAL A 124 20.96 -17.15 -14.97
N ALA A 125 19.73 -17.66 -14.91
CA ALA A 125 19.38 -18.98 -15.40
C ALA A 125 19.61 -19.14 -16.92
N ILE A 126 19.36 -18.08 -17.70
CA ILE A 126 19.51 -18.09 -19.16
C ILE A 126 20.97 -17.82 -19.57
N CYS A 127 21.58 -16.78 -19.01
CA CYS A 127 22.89 -16.31 -19.44
C CYS A 127 24.05 -17.15 -18.86
N ASN A 128 23.87 -17.75 -17.67
CA ASN A 128 24.94 -18.48 -16.97
C ASN A 128 24.42 -19.79 -16.33
N PRO A 129 23.88 -20.74 -17.12
CA PRO A 129 23.21 -21.93 -16.59
C PRO A 129 24.14 -22.81 -15.72
N LEU A 130 25.42 -22.93 -16.08
CA LEU A 130 26.41 -23.74 -15.33
C LEU A 130 26.76 -23.13 -13.96
N GLN A 131 26.61 -21.83 -13.79
CA GLN A 131 26.92 -21.11 -12.55
C GLN A 131 25.66 -20.75 -11.75
N TYR A 132 24.47 -21.07 -12.25
CA TYR A 132 23.18 -20.70 -11.64
C TYR A 132 23.10 -21.12 -10.16
N HIS A 133 23.48 -22.36 -9.84
CA HIS A 133 23.42 -22.84 -8.44
C HIS A 133 24.36 -22.10 -7.49
N THR A 134 25.46 -21.55 -7.99
CA THR A 134 26.43 -20.80 -7.20
C THR A 134 26.01 -19.34 -7.05
N MET A 135 25.51 -18.73 -8.13
CA MET A 135 25.04 -17.34 -8.14
C MET A 135 23.71 -17.18 -7.42
N MET A 136 22.73 -18.04 -7.72
CA MET A 136 21.37 -17.98 -7.19
C MET A 136 21.15 -19.02 -6.09
N SER A 137 21.83 -18.83 -4.97
CA SER A 137 21.67 -19.68 -3.80
C SER A 137 20.43 -19.31 -2.99
N MET A 138 19.89 -20.26 -2.21
CA MET A 138 18.77 -19.98 -1.32
C MET A 138 19.10 -18.90 -0.27
N LYS A 139 20.38 -18.79 0.14
CA LYS A 139 20.84 -17.72 1.04
C LYS A 139 20.69 -16.34 0.39
N LEU A 140 21.09 -16.20 -0.88
CA LEU A 140 20.93 -14.94 -1.61
C LEU A 140 19.45 -14.59 -1.81
N CYS A 141 18.61 -15.58 -2.13
CA CYS A 141 17.15 -15.41 -2.22
C CYS A 141 16.57 -14.82 -0.92
N LEU A 142 16.92 -15.39 0.24
CA LEU A 142 16.48 -14.87 1.53
C LEU A 142 17.05 -13.47 1.82
N GLN A 143 18.30 -13.18 1.44
CA GLN A 143 18.88 -11.85 1.58
C GLN A 143 18.15 -10.81 0.72
N MET A 144 17.81 -11.14 -0.54
CA MET A 144 17.04 -10.28 -1.43
C MET A 144 15.65 -9.99 -0.85
N ILE A 145 14.93 -11.02 -0.38
CA ILE A 145 13.61 -10.85 0.25
C ILE A 145 13.71 -9.96 1.49
N THR A 146 14.70 -10.21 2.34
CA THR A 146 14.92 -9.41 3.56
C THR A 146 15.24 -7.96 3.20
N GLY A 147 16.12 -7.75 2.20
CA GLY A 147 16.46 -6.42 1.69
C GLY A 147 15.26 -5.69 1.11
N THR A 148 14.39 -6.39 0.38
CA THR A 148 13.14 -5.85 -0.13
C THR A 148 12.25 -5.32 0.99
N TYR A 149 12.04 -6.11 2.05
CA TYR A 149 11.22 -5.66 3.18
C TYR A 149 11.85 -4.48 3.92
N ILE A 150 13.16 -4.48 4.14
CA ILE A 150 13.86 -3.34 4.76
C ILE A 150 13.71 -2.08 3.91
N ALA A 151 13.95 -2.18 2.61
CA ALA A 151 13.84 -1.05 1.68
C ALA A 151 12.41 -0.51 1.60
N GLY A 152 11.41 -1.39 1.51
CA GLY A 152 9.99 -1.00 1.52
C GLY A 152 9.57 -0.33 2.82
N ASN A 153 10.07 -0.81 3.97
CA ASN A 153 9.82 -0.19 5.26
C ASN A 153 10.42 1.23 5.33
N LEU A 154 11.68 1.39 4.94
CA LEU A 154 12.37 2.68 4.93
C LEU A 154 11.65 3.66 3.99
N HIS A 155 11.30 3.21 2.78
CA HIS A 155 10.60 4.03 1.80
C HIS A 155 9.25 4.54 2.34
N SER A 156 8.45 3.65 2.93
CA SER A 156 7.14 3.98 3.48
C SER A 156 7.24 4.95 4.67
N ILE A 157 8.24 4.75 5.56
CA ILE A 157 8.49 5.65 6.70
C ILE A 157 8.90 7.04 6.22
N ILE A 158 9.81 7.13 5.25
CA ILE A 158 10.24 8.41 4.68
C ILE A 158 9.05 9.15 4.09
N HIS A 159 8.20 8.45 3.34
CA HIS A 159 7.05 9.07 2.70
C HIS A 159 6.04 9.59 3.72
N ILE A 160 5.72 8.82 4.77
CA ILE A 160 4.80 9.26 5.83
C ILE A 160 5.36 10.42 6.64
N LEU A 161 6.65 10.36 6.99
CA LEU A 161 7.31 11.47 7.69
C LEU A 161 7.32 12.74 6.84
N ALA A 162 7.56 12.62 5.53
CA ALA A 162 7.49 13.75 4.62
C ALA A 162 6.08 14.32 4.52
N SER A 163 5.05 13.46 4.38
CA SER A 163 3.64 13.86 4.36
C SER A 163 3.25 14.57 5.66
N HIS A 164 3.61 14.01 6.81
CA HIS A 164 3.30 14.59 8.11
C HIS A 164 4.04 15.90 8.35
N CYS A 165 5.30 16.00 7.94
CA CYS A 165 6.08 17.24 8.04
C CYS A 165 5.53 18.33 7.09
N ALA A 166 5.01 17.95 5.93
CA ALA A 166 4.32 18.87 5.02
C ALA A 166 3.00 19.37 5.62
N GLU A 167 2.18 18.51 6.23
CA GLU A 167 0.95 18.92 6.94
C GLU A 167 1.26 19.84 8.12
N VAL A 168 2.25 19.50 8.97
CA VAL A 168 2.67 20.34 10.10
C VAL A 168 3.26 21.66 9.59
N GLY A 169 4.05 21.64 8.51
CA GLY A 169 4.58 22.85 7.88
C GLY A 169 3.49 23.75 7.30
N PHE A 170 2.48 23.18 6.65
CA PHE A 170 1.29 23.91 6.18
C PHE A 170 0.47 24.47 7.34
N GLY A 171 0.30 23.71 8.43
CA GLY A 171 -0.35 24.15 9.66
C GLY A 171 0.38 25.34 10.31
N VAL A 172 1.71 25.32 10.33
CA VAL A 172 2.54 26.44 10.83
C VAL A 172 2.46 27.65 9.91
N MET A 173 2.40 27.46 8.58
CA MET A 173 2.25 28.56 7.62
C MET A 173 0.87 29.23 7.69
N ASN A 174 -0.22 28.45 7.78
CA ASN A 174 -1.56 29.00 7.98
C ASN A 174 -1.69 29.73 9.33
N SER A 175 -1.12 29.19 10.41
CA SER A 175 -1.13 29.84 11.72
C SER A 175 -0.31 31.15 11.73
N SER A 176 0.73 31.25 10.90
CA SER A 176 1.52 32.48 10.70
C SER A 176 0.80 33.54 9.85
N GLN A 177 -0.06 33.13 8.92
CA GLN A 177 -0.93 34.04 8.15
C GLN A 177 -2.08 34.61 9.00
N ASP A 178 -2.69 33.80 9.87
CA ASP A 178 -3.70 34.28 10.83
C ASP A 178 -3.10 35.25 11.86
N TYR A 179 -1.87 35.00 12.33
CA TYR A 179 -1.17 35.95 13.20
C TYR A 179 -0.80 37.27 12.51
N SER A 180 -0.63 37.27 11.18
CA SER A 180 -0.29 38.49 10.42
C SER A 180 -1.53 39.34 10.08
N MET A 181 -2.73 38.76 10.02
CA MET A 181 -3.99 39.53 9.88
C MET A 181 -4.47 40.16 11.20
N GLY A 182 -4.09 39.63 12.36
CA GLY A 182 -4.43 40.18 13.67
C GLY A 182 -3.73 41.49 14.07
N TYR A 183 -2.78 41.99 13.25
CA TYR A 183 -2.03 43.23 13.50
C TYR A 183 -2.31 44.34 12.44
N SER A 184 -3.39 44.23 11.66
CA SER A 184 -3.87 45.29 10.76
C SER A 184 -5.32 45.68 11.02
N SER A 185 -5.62 46.05 12.26
CA SER A 185 -6.84 46.81 12.62
C SER A 185 -6.53 47.77 13.77
#